data_AF-A0A2J6RQS3-F1
#
_entry.id   AF-A0A2J6RQS3-F1
#
_cell.length_a   1.000
_cell.length_b   1.000
_cell.length_c   1.000
_cell.angle_alpha   90.00
_cell.angle_beta   90.00
_cell.angle_gamma   90.00
#
_symmetry.space_group_name_H-M   'P 1'
#
loop_
_entity.id
_entity.type
_entity.pdbx_description
1 polymer ?
#
loop_
_entity_poly.entity_id
_entity_poly.type
_entity_poly.pdbx_seq_one_letter_code
_entity_poly.pdbx_strand_id
1 'polypeptide(L)'
;LHGCLGSGAAYAQSTKYTSLTDTHGFLVVYPTATKDNNCWAVGTNKSLTHGGGGDSNGFVTMVQYMITTYKADAKKVFVIGSSSGGMMTNVLFDFYPDVIALCSAYTGVAAGCSAGSPGFGPMTANPDCANGKIIKIQET
;
A
#
# COMPACT_ATOMS: atom_id res chain seq x y z
N LEU A 1 0.30 -2.02 6.44
CA LEU A 1 0.67 -0.68 5.94
C LEU A 1 0.01 0.36 6.83
N HIS A 2 0.82 1.23 7.44
CA HIS A 2 0.31 2.24 8.38
C HIS A 2 -0.49 3.32 7.65
N GLY A 3 -1.37 4.01 8.39
CA GLY A 3 -2.05 5.22 7.93
C GLY A 3 -1.15 6.46 8.04
N CYS A 4 -1.65 7.60 7.58
CA CYS A 4 -1.02 8.90 7.77
C CYS A 4 -0.62 9.14 9.23
N LEU A 5 0.43 9.93 9.45
CA LEU A 5 1.05 10.25 10.75
C LEU A 5 1.68 9.05 11.47
N GLY A 6 1.48 7.83 10.96
CA GLY A 6 2.04 6.62 11.53
C GLY A 6 3.47 6.32 11.09
N SER A 7 3.93 5.14 11.46
CA SER A 7 5.17 4.54 10.99
C SER A 7 5.01 3.03 10.93
N GLY A 8 5.91 2.35 10.21
CA GLY A 8 5.96 0.89 10.18
C GLY A 8 6.16 0.29 11.58
N ALA A 9 7.06 0.86 12.38
CA ALA A 9 7.31 0.41 13.74
C ALA A 9 6.08 0.53 14.65
N ALA A 10 5.35 1.65 14.59
CA ALA A 10 4.12 1.82 15.35
C ALA A 10 3.03 0.84 14.91
N TYR A 11 2.92 0.57 13.60
CA TYR A 11 1.96 -0.39 13.06
C TYR A 11 2.30 -1.84 13.43
N ALA A 12 3.59 -2.18 13.55
CA ALA A 12 4.03 -3.46 14.06
C ALA A 12 3.62 -3.67 15.53
N GLN A 13 3.65 -2.62 16.34
CA GLN A 13 3.22 -2.67 17.74
C GLN A 13 1.70 -2.70 17.91
N SER A 14 0.95 -2.08 16.99
CA SER A 14 -0.51 -2.05 17.05
C SER A 14 -1.19 -3.28 16.44
N THR A 15 -0.44 -4.14 15.76
CA THR A 15 -0.93 -5.36 15.13
C THR A 15 -0.28 -6.60 15.73
N LYS A 16 -0.82 -7.78 15.44
CA LYS A 16 -0.32 -9.06 16.00
C LYS A 16 0.46 -9.90 14.99
N TYR A 17 0.73 -9.40 13.79
CA TYR A 17 1.31 -10.24 12.73
C TYR A 17 2.71 -10.72 13.09
N THR A 18 3.52 -9.90 13.77
CA THR A 18 4.87 -10.29 14.22
C THR A 18 4.82 -11.48 15.19
N SER A 19 3.89 -11.50 16.15
CA SER A 19 3.77 -12.65 17.05
C SER A 19 3.28 -13.93 16.38
N LEU A 20 2.69 -13.81 15.19
CA LEU A 20 2.11 -14.92 14.44
C LEU A 20 3.12 -15.56 13.47
N THR A 21 4.27 -14.90 13.20
CA THR A 21 5.26 -15.41 12.24
C THR A 21 5.82 -16.76 12.65
N ASP A 22 6.13 -16.93 13.94
CA ASP A 22 6.76 -18.17 14.45
C ASP A 22 5.77 -19.34 14.46
N THR A 23 4.48 -19.05 14.66
CA THR A 23 3.42 -20.07 14.70
C THR A 23 2.98 -20.51 13.32
N HIS A 24 2.95 -19.59 12.35
CA HIS A 24 2.39 -19.85 11.02
C HIS A 24 3.43 -19.85 9.89
N GLY A 25 4.70 -19.59 10.19
CA GLY A 25 5.81 -19.74 9.25
C GLY A 25 5.79 -18.76 8.08
N PHE A 26 5.54 -17.46 8.35
CA PHE A 26 5.58 -16.41 7.33
C PHE A 26 6.51 -15.26 7.70
N LEU A 27 6.94 -14.50 6.70
CA LEU A 27 7.71 -13.27 6.89
C LEU A 27 6.78 -12.06 6.90
N VAL A 28 7.06 -11.08 7.74
CA VAL A 28 6.31 -9.82 7.79
C VAL A 28 7.27 -8.64 7.68
N VAL A 29 6.85 -7.62 6.94
CA VAL A 29 7.60 -6.37 6.79
C VAL A 29 6.67 -5.17 6.99
N TYR A 30 7.17 -4.19 7.75
CA TYR A 30 6.45 -2.97 8.09
C TYR A 30 7.19 -1.74 7.56
N PRO A 31 7.01 -1.40 6.28
CA PRO A 31 7.64 -0.23 5.69
C PRO A 31 7.04 1.07 6.25
N THR A 32 7.80 2.15 6.11
CA THR A 32 7.42 3.49 6.58
C THR A 32 7.41 4.48 5.41
N ALA A 33 6.27 5.11 5.17
CA ALA A 33 6.18 6.30 4.31
C ALA A 33 6.78 7.51 5.03
N THR A 34 7.50 8.36 4.31
CA THR A 34 8.30 9.46 4.90
C THR A 34 7.92 10.85 4.39
N LYS A 35 6.91 10.93 3.50
CA LYS A 35 6.47 12.18 2.87
C LYS A 35 5.03 12.51 3.24
N ASP A 36 4.66 13.78 3.05
CA ASP A 36 3.30 14.29 3.21
C ASP A 36 2.62 13.78 4.49
N ASN A 37 3.25 14.04 5.65
CA ASN A 37 2.78 13.55 6.95
C ASN A 37 2.70 12.02 7.04
N ASN A 38 3.72 11.33 6.52
CA ASN A 38 3.82 9.87 6.47
C ASN A 38 2.61 9.20 5.79
N CYS A 39 2.03 9.85 4.79
CA CYS A 39 1.01 9.26 3.94
C CYS A 39 1.67 8.62 2.72
N TRP A 40 1.06 7.53 2.24
CA TRP A 40 1.52 6.85 1.03
C TRP A 40 1.14 7.65 -0.23
N ALA A 41 2.06 7.73 -1.19
CA ALA A 41 1.92 8.50 -2.42
C ALA A 41 0.97 7.86 -3.44
N VAL A 42 -0.32 7.72 -3.10
CA VAL A 42 -1.34 6.98 -3.87
C VAL A 42 -1.92 7.73 -5.07
N GLY A 43 -1.58 9.01 -5.25
CA GLY A 43 -2.11 9.85 -6.33
C GLY A 43 -1.16 10.12 -7.49
N THR A 44 0.10 9.67 -7.37
CA THR A 44 1.14 10.02 -8.34
C THR A 44 1.17 9.05 -9.52
N ASN A 45 1.49 9.54 -10.72
CA ASN A 45 1.67 8.66 -11.90
C ASN A 45 2.71 7.56 -11.64
N LYS A 46 3.77 7.86 -10.86
CA LYS A 46 4.78 6.88 -10.49
C LYS A 46 4.18 5.71 -9.71
N SER A 47 3.39 5.99 -8.68
CA SER A 47 2.77 4.94 -7.87
C SER A 47 1.61 4.24 -8.58
N LEU A 48 0.95 4.91 -9.53
CA LEU A 48 -0.17 4.41 -10.33
C LEU A 48 0.28 3.89 -11.71
N THR A 49 1.51 3.39 -11.81
CA THR A 49 2.05 2.72 -13.01
C THR A 49 2.87 1.52 -12.57
N HIS A 50 2.64 0.36 -13.17
CA HIS A 50 3.46 -0.85 -12.94
C HIS A 50 4.91 -0.55 -13.35
N GLY A 51 5.86 -0.71 -12.42
CA GLY A 51 7.26 -0.38 -12.68
C GLY A 51 7.57 1.12 -12.73
N GLY A 52 6.60 2.00 -12.41
CA GLY A 52 6.71 3.46 -12.55
C GLY A 52 7.55 4.16 -11.48
N GLY A 53 8.06 3.42 -10.50
CA GLY A 53 8.73 3.97 -9.32
C GLY A 53 7.75 4.38 -8.22
N GLY A 54 8.14 5.37 -7.41
CA GLY A 54 7.30 5.83 -6.30
C GLY A 54 7.16 4.79 -5.19
N ASP A 55 6.17 5.00 -4.31
CA ASP A 55 6.01 4.15 -3.13
C ASP A 55 5.61 2.73 -3.52
N SER A 56 4.70 2.56 -4.50
CA SER A 56 4.22 1.23 -4.92
C SER A 56 5.34 0.34 -5.46
N ASN A 57 6.22 0.88 -6.30
CA ASN A 57 7.40 0.15 -6.77
C ASN A 57 8.39 -0.14 -5.63
N GLY A 58 8.53 0.78 -4.65
CA GLY A 58 9.34 0.55 -3.46
C GLY A 58 8.93 -0.72 -2.71
N PHE A 59 7.62 -0.96 -2.56
CA PHE A 59 7.11 -2.20 -1.97
C PHE A 59 7.51 -3.43 -2.78
N VAL A 60 7.38 -3.37 -4.12
CA VAL A 60 7.73 -4.49 -4.99
C VAL A 60 9.21 -4.82 -4.89
N THR A 61 10.09 -3.81 -4.82
CA THR A 61 11.52 -4.02 -4.55
C THR A 61 11.75 -4.67 -3.19
N MET A 62 11.01 -4.28 -2.15
CA MET A 62 11.09 -4.94 -0.84
C MET A 62 10.63 -6.40 -0.90
N VAL A 63 9.54 -6.70 -1.60
CA VAL A 63 9.05 -8.09 -1.79
C VAL A 63 10.09 -8.93 -2.53
N GLN A 64 10.67 -8.40 -3.61
CA GLN A 64 11.74 -9.07 -4.36
C GLN A 64 12.96 -9.35 -3.48
N TYR A 65 13.34 -8.41 -2.61
CA TYR A 65 14.40 -8.63 -1.63
C TYR A 65 14.03 -9.77 -0.68
N MET A 66 12.80 -9.80 -0.15
CA MET A 66 12.35 -10.87 0.74
C MET A 66 12.39 -12.26 0.08
N ILE A 67 11.97 -12.35 -1.18
CA ILE A 67 11.99 -13.59 -1.97
C ILE A 67 13.44 -14.05 -2.21
N THR A 68 14.31 -13.14 -2.66
CA THR A 68 15.68 -13.50 -3.04
C THR A 68 16.57 -13.84 -1.83
N THR A 69 16.47 -13.05 -0.76
CA THR A 69 17.29 -13.19 0.45
C THR A 69 16.77 -14.26 1.40
N TYR A 70 15.46 -14.29 1.67
CA TYR A 70 14.88 -15.19 2.67
C TYR A 70 14.10 -16.37 2.08
N LYS A 71 14.14 -16.54 0.75
CA LYS A 71 13.44 -17.62 0.03
C LYS A 71 11.93 -17.63 0.29
N ALA A 72 11.34 -16.44 0.46
CA ALA A 72 9.90 -16.30 0.55
C ALA A 72 9.21 -16.85 -0.71
N ASP A 73 8.02 -17.43 -0.56
CA ASP A 73 7.23 -17.95 -1.67
C ASP A 73 6.60 -16.78 -2.46
N ALA A 74 7.08 -16.58 -3.70
CA ALA A 74 6.62 -15.51 -4.58
C ALA A 74 5.12 -15.60 -4.92
N LYS A 75 4.49 -16.76 -4.73
CA LYS A 75 3.04 -16.94 -4.95
C LYS A 75 2.19 -16.60 -3.72
N LYS A 76 2.81 -16.29 -2.59
CA LYS A 76 2.16 -16.06 -1.29
C LYS A 76 2.54 -14.70 -0.71
N VAL A 77 2.38 -13.66 -1.51
CA VAL A 77 2.62 -12.27 -1.10
C VAL A 77 1.27 -11.63 -0.77
N PHE A 78 1.13 -11.18 0.47
CA PHE A 78 -0.09 -10.58 1.00
C PHE A 78 0.16 -9.14 1.43
N VAL A 79 -0.82 -8.27 1.21
CA VAL A 79 -0.75 -6.88 1.67
C VAL A 79 -1.98 -6.52 2.49
N ILE A 80 -1.73 -5.93 3.66
CA ILE A 80 -2.78 -5.47 4.57
C ILE A 80 -2.45 -4.05 4.98
N GLY A 81 -3.44 -3.17 5.01
CA GLY A 81 -3.23 -1.77 5.41
C GLY A 81 -4.48 -1.09 5.94
N SER A 82 -4.28 0.03 6.63
CA SER A 82 -5.35 0.84 7.21
C SER A 82 -5.25 2.31 6.77
N SER A 83 -6.38 2.99 6.54
CA SER A 83 -6.42 4.40 6.13
C SER A 83 -5.58 4.64 4.85
N SER A 84 -4.61 5.57 4.85
CA SER A 84 -3.67 5.76 3.73
C SER A 84 -2.94 4.46 3.34
N GLY A 85 -2.63 3.59 4.30
CA GLY A 85 -2.08 2.27 4.02
C GLY A 85 -3.10 1.34 3.36
N GLY A 86 -4.40 1.50 3.65
CA GLY A 86 -5.49 0.81 2.96
C GLY A 86 -5.65 1.30 1.52
N MET A 87 -5.48 2.60 1.27
CA MET A 87 -5.44 3.16 -0.09
C MET A 87 -4.28 2.55 -0.90
N MET A 88 -3.07 2.51 -0.32
CA MET A 88 -1.91 1.90 -0.98
C MET A 88 -2.06 0.37 -1.15
N THR A 89 -2.77 -0.29 -0.25
CA THR A 89 -3.12 -1.72 -0.37
C THR A 89 -3.91 -1.97 -1.66
N ASN A 90 -4.91 -1.14 -1.95
CA ASN A 90 -5.68 -1.23 -3.20
C ASN A 90 -4.82 -0.89 -4.43
N VAL A 91 -3.95 0.13 -4.34
CA VAL A 91 -3.01 0.46 -5.43
C VAL A 91 -2.07 -0.71 -5.74
N LEU A 92 -1.52 -1.37 -4.72
CA LEU A 92 -0.64 -2.53 -4.94
C LEU A 92 -1.38 -3.70 -5.57
N PHE A 93 -2.63 -3.96 -5.18
CA PHE A 93 -3.42 -5.04 -5.74
C PHE A 93 -3.80 -4.80 -7.21
N ASP A 94 -4.19 -3.57 -7.55
CA ASP A 94 -4.60 -3.23 -8.92
C ASP A 94 -3.41 -3.07 -9.89
N PHE A 95 -2.31 -2.45 -9.43
CA PHE A 95 -1.18 -2.12 -10.32
C PHE A 95 -0.05 -3.15 -10.29
N TYR A 96 -0.06 -4.11 -9.37
CA TYR A 96 0.91 -5.22 -9.31
C TYR A 96 0.22 -6.57 -9.04
N PRO A 97 -0.80 -6.95 -9.85
CA PRO A 97 -1.53 -8.21 -9.66
C PRO A 97 -0.67 -9.46 -9.91
N ASP A 98 0.47 -9.30 -10.60
CA ASP A 98 1.49 -10.33 -10.80
C ASP A 98 2.37 -10.58 -9.57
N VAL A 99 2.39 -9.63 -8.62
CA VAL A 99 3.19 -9.71 -7.39
C VAL A 99 2.31 -10.01 -6.18
N ILE A 100 1.13 -9.39 -6.08
CA ILE A 100 0.27 -9.45 -4.90
C ILE A 100 -0.82 -10.51 -5.09
N ALA A 101 -0.76 -11.58 -4.31
CA ALA A 101 -1.71 -12.68 -4.41
C ALA A 101 -3.08 -12.32 -3.80
N LEU A 102 -3.08 -11.63 -2.66
CA LEU A 102 -4.29 -11.29 -1.90
C LEU A 102 -4.06 -10.02 -1.07
N CYS A 103 -5.13 -9.25 -0.85
CA CYS A 103 -5.08 -8.02 -0.07
C CYS A 103 -6.23 -7.87 0.94
N SER A 104 -6.02 -7.09 1.99
CA SER A 104 -7.08 -6.63 2.90
C SER A 104 -6.90 -5.15 3.24
N ALA A 105 -7.75 -4.30 2.67
CA ALA A 105 -7.74 -2.86 2.90
C ALA A 105 -8.78 -2.47 3.95
N TYR A 106 -8.33 -1.93 5.09
CA TYR A 106 -9.19 -1.34 6.11
C TYR A 106 -9.29 0.17 5.89
N THR A 107 -10.52 0.69 5.75
CA THR A 107 -10.80 2.13 5.67
C THR A 107 -9.98 2.90 4.61
N GLY A 108 -9.80 2.31 3.42
CA GLY A 108 -9.16 2.95 2.25
C GLY A 108 -10.16 3.57 1.26
N VAL A 109 -9.66 3.93 0.08
CA VAL A 109 -10.46 4.29 -1.11
C VAL A 109 -10.01 3.44 -2.31
N ALA A 110 -10.80 3.39 -3.37
CA ALA A 110 -10.44 2.68 -4.60
C ALA A 110 -9.10 3.15 -5.17
N ALA A 111 -8.36 2.27 -5.86
CA ALA A 111 -7.12 2.67 -6.51
C ALA A 111 -7.38 3.76 -7.55
N GLY A 112 -6.45 4.71 -7.69
CA GLY A 112 -6.62 5.85 -8.60
C GLY A 112 -7.64 6.90 -8.14
N CYS A 113 -8.31 6.73 -7.00
CA CYS A 113 -9.24 7.73 -6.47
C CYS A 113 -8.56 9.09 -6.22
N SER A 114 -7.30 9.07 -5.81
CA SER A 114 -6.47 10.28 -5.63
C SER A 114 -5.60 10.61 -6.85
N ALA A 115 -5.85 10.03 -8.03
CA ALA A 115 -5.02 10.25 -9.21
C ALA A 115 -4.94 11.74 -9.58
N GLY A 116 -3.72 12.26 -9.76
CA GLY A 116 -3.49 13.67 -10.08
C GLY A 116 -3.73 14.64 -8.92
N SER A 117 -4.01 14.13 -7.71
CA SER A 117 -4.16 14.95 -6.52
C SER A 117 -2.86 15.67 -6.15
N PRO A 118 -2.90 16.94 -5.68
CA PRO A 118 -1.71 17.72 -5.34
C PRO A 118 -0.94 17.17 -4.12
N GLY A 119 -1.60 16.38 -3.28
CA GLY A 119 -0.99 15.54 -2.26
C GLY A 119 -1.84 14.31 -1.93
N PHE A 120 -1.47 13.61 -0.88
CA PHE A 120 -2.09 12.34 -0.46
C PHE A 120 -2.34 12.29 1.05
N GLY A 121 -2.02 13.37 1.76
CA GLY A 121 -2.42 13.60 3.13
C GLY A 121 -3.82 14.22 3.25
N PRO A 122 -4.39 14.21 4.47
CA PRO A 122 -5.77 14.66 4.71
C PRO A 122 -6.02 16.12 4.33
N MET A 123 -4.98 16.96 4.37
CA MET A 123 -5.07 18.40 4.06
C MET A 123 -4.68 18.75 2.63
N THR A 124 -4.01 17.82 1.92
CA THR A 124 -3.41 18.07 0.61
C THR A 124 -4.07 17.25 -0.49
N ALA A 125 -4.85 16.23 -0.14
CA ALA A 125 -5.56 15.41 -1.10
C ALA A 125 -6.78 16.13 -1.72
N ASN A 126 -6.99 15.95 -3.02
CA ASN A 126 -8.24 16.31 -3.68
C ASN A 126 -9.35 15.36 -3.18
N PRO A 127 -10.41 15.89 -2.54
CA PRO A 127 -11.45 15.06 -1.94
C PRO A 127 -12.57 14.69 -2.92
N ASP A 128 -12.53 15.14 -4.18
CA ASP A 128 -13.64 15.00 -5.13
C ASP A 128 -14.02 13.54 -5.37
N CYS A 129 -13.06 12.62 -5.49
CA CYS A 129 -13.37 11.20 -5.60
C CYS A 129 -14.02 10.64 -4.32
N ALA A 130 -13.46 10.92 -3.14
CA ALA A 130 -14.03 10.47 -1.87
C ALA A 130 -15.43 11.04 -1.60
N ASN A 131 -15.73 12.22 -2.15
CA ASN A 131 -17.04 12.86 -2.10
C ASN A 131 -17.99 12.43 -3.24
N GLY A 132 -17.62 11.44 -4.05
CA GLY A 132 -18.47 10.90 -5.12
C GLY A 132 -18.64 11.81 -6.34
N LYS A 133 -17.79 12.83 -6.50
CA LYS A 133 -17.82 13.72 -7.67
C LYS A 133 -17.04 13.17 -8.86
N ILE A 134 -16.22 12.14 -8.64
CA ILE A 134 -15.53 11.40 -9.69
C ILE A 134 -16.17 10.03 -9.80
N ILE A 135 -16.80 9.75 -10.94
CA ILE A 135 -17.35 8.44 -11.27
C ILE A 135 -16.48 7.88 -12.39
N LYS A 136 -15.64 6.90 -12.04
CA LYS A 136 -14.87 6.11 -12.99
C LYS A 136 -15.10 4.64 -12.70
N ILE A 137 -15.28 3.86 -13.76
CA ILE A 137 -15.22 2.42 -13.70
C ILE A 137 -13.79 1.98 -14.02
N GLN A 138 -13.37 0.84 -13.48
CA GLN A 138 -12.09 0.26 -13.83
C GLN A 138 -12.14 -0.15 -15.30
N GLU A 139 -11.37 0.52 -16.16
CA GLU A 139 -11.19 0.11 -17.55
C GLU A 139 -10.18 -1.05 -17.56
N THR A 140 -10.61 -2.19 -18.10
CA THR A 140 -9.84 -3.43 -18.23
C THR A 140 -8.75 -3.34 -19.28
#